data_AF-A0A970W020-F1
#
_entry.id   AF-A0A970W020-F1
#
_cell.length_a   1.000
_cell.length_b   1.000
_cell.length_c   1.000
_cell.angle_alpha   90.00
_cell.angle_beta   90.00
_cell.angle_gamma   90.00
#
_symmetry.space_group_name_H-M   'P 1'
#
loop_
_entity.id
_entity.type
_entity.pdbx_description
1 polymer ?
#
loop_
_entity_poly.entity_id
_entity_poly.type
_entity_poly.pdbx_seq_one_letter_code
_entity_poly.pdbx_strand_id
1 'polypeptide(L)'
;MPASTWFELEELLAEVMDRDADFLLANHTYVEDYRGSYYYGRSGTAYYSGSTKDLLREFELAERRFTQEIVTGFLPQLGLFDRGTIGGQGNVFRLTPPGQALLTGEDARLPAPESGKLVVQPSFQVLALGPVSLAWLARLDLFAERQQADRGAFAYRLSRDSIYRAQQMGLEVPEVTRLLEEMSDVELPQNVRRSLQEWGAHHERIVFRSGVSLLQAADASLLARLMAEPQTASHLARALSPAVALVRKGAEKPLVAALVGQDLFPAVSGVDPEAADKSVLVREDGSIQAVHAVPSLHLRSRLDQLAEKAGEGRWQLTEKSVRRAGGSKGKVLRLLEELAKLHRGTLPANLEAQLKAWGGYYGSAAAETLTLLQFHDQEALDELRQQPELQPYLAPFSAGNRALAVVPGDKLAEVQELLARFGVATREGLTG
;
A
#
# COMPACT_ATOMS: atom_id res chain seq x y z
N MET A 1 -19.14 -53.67 -1.04
CA MET A 1 -19.96 -53.23 0.11
C MET A 1 -21.30 -52.72 -0.39
N PRO A 2 -22.44 -53.17 0.17
CA PRO A 2 -23.75 -52.64 -0.19
C PRO A 2 -23.91 -51.19 0.31
N ALA A 3 -24.46 -50.30 -0.52
CA ALA A 3 -24.85 -48.97 -0.04
C ALA A 3 -25.92 -49.08 1.05
N SER A 4 -25.94 -48.05 1.90
CA SER A 4 -26.96 -47.87 2.94
C SER A 4 -26.91 -48.85 4.11
N THR A 5 -25.91 -49.73 4.19
CA THR A 5 -25.66 -50.58 5.37
C THR A 5 -24.67 -49.90 6.31
N TRP A 6 -25.01 -49.85 7.60
CA TRP A 6 -24.11 -49.38 8.65
C TRP A 6 -23.15 -50.48 9.07
N PHE A 7 -21.88 -50.15 9.24
CA PHE A 7 -20.83 -51.06 9.70
C PHE A 7 -19.92 -50.38 10.72
N GLU A 8 -19.29 -51.18 11.56
CA GLU A 8 -18.23 -50.72 12.46
C GLU A 8 -16.89 -50.57 11.72
N LEU A 9 -15.96 -49.82 12.31
CA LEU A 9 -14.61 -49.64 11.73
C LEU A 9 -13.88 -50.98 11.51
N GLU A 10 -14.02 -51.91 12.47
CA GLU A 10 -13.36 -53.22 12.39
C GLU A 10 -13.94 -54.08 11.27
N GLU A 11 -15.25 -54.01 11.06
CA GLU A 11 -15.93 -54.72 9.96
C GLU A 11 -15.49 -54.17 8.60
N LEU A 12 -15.32 -52.85 8.50
CA LEU A 12 -14.78 -52.23 7.29
C LEU A 12 -13.35 -52.67 7.03
N LEU A 13 -12.48 -52.60 8.03
CA LEU A 13 -11.09 -52.98 7.89
C LEU A 13 -10.99 -54.45 7.48
N ALA A 14 -11.74 -55.35 8.13
CA ALA A 14 -11.77 -56.76 7.79
C ALA A 14 -12.20 -57.01 6.33
N GLU A 15 -13.27 -56.35 5.86
CA GLU A 15 -13.71 -56.48 4.46
C GLU A 15 -12.69 -55.92 3.45
N VAL A 16 -11.96 -54.87 3.81
CA VAL A 16 -10.89 -54.33 2.97
C VAL A 16 -9.72 -55.31 2.89
N MET A 17 -9.27 -55.82 4.04
CA MET A 17 -8.18 -56.80 4.13
C MET A 17 -8.52 -58.14 3.47
N ASP A 18 -9.79 -58.58 3.51
CA ASP A 18 -10.24 -59.80 2.81
C ASP A 18 -10.18 -59.64 1.28
N ARG A 19 -10.38 -58.43 0.78
CA ARG A 19 -10.28 -58.12 -0.66
C ARG A 19 -8.84 -57.89 -1.11
N ASP A 20 -8.01 -57.32 -0.25
CA ASP A 20 -6.61 -57.02 -0.49
C ASP A 20 -5.81 -57.17 0.81
N ALA A 21 -5.21 -58.34 1.01
CA ALA A 21 -4.44 -58.64 2.22
C ALA A 21 -3.17 -57.78 2.36
N ASP A 22 -2.73 -57.13 1.28
CA ASP A 22 -1.61 -56.19 1.26
C ASP A 22 -2.08 -54.72 1.22
N PHE A 23 -3.31 -54.45 1.66
CA PHE A 23 -3.88 -53.11 1.77
C PHE A 23 -2.97 -52.18 2.58
N LEU A 24 -2.71 -50.98 2.05
CA LEU A 24 -1.80 -49.96 2.57
C LEU A 24 -0.31 -50.37 2.61
N LEU A 25 0.01 -51.61 2.95
CA LEU A 25 1.35 -52.14 3.15
C LEU A 25 1.59 -53.37 2.26
N ALA A 26 2.22 -53.13 1.11
CA ALA A 26 2.44 -54.09 0.02
C ALA A 26 3.18 -55.41 0.37
N ASN A 27 3.66 -55.58 1.61
CA ASN A 27 4.39 -56.77 2.06
C ASN A 27 3.75 -57.41 3.30
N HIS A 28 2.50 -57.05 3.64
CA HIS A 28 1.83 -57.58 4.85
C HIS A 28 1.81 -59.12 4.81
N THR A 29 1.26 -59.69 3.75
CA THR A 29 1.14 -61.15 3.55
C THR A 29 2.52 -61.81 3.58
N TYR A 30 3.52 -61.17 2.97
CA TYR A 30 4.88 -61.69 2.95
C TYR A 30 5.50 -61.77 4.36
N VAL A 31 5.29 -60.75 5.19
CA VAL A 31 5.79 -60.73 6.57
C VAL A 31 5.04 -61.74 7.44
N GLU A 32 3.74 -61.93 7.20
CA GLU A 32 2.93 -62.91 7.91
C GLU A 32 3.40 -64.36 7.66
N ASP A 33 3.72 -64.68 6.40
CA ASP A 33 4.24 -66.00 6.01
C ASP A 33 5.74 -66.20 6.31
N TYR A 34 6.44 -65.14 6.74
CA TYR A 34 7.88 -65.17 6.96
C TYR A 34 8.26 -66.01 8.19
N ARG A 35 8.99 -67.11 7.95
CA ARG A 35 9.39 -68.07 9.00
C ARG A 35 10.52 -67.58 9.92
N GLY A 36 11.17 -66.46 9.60
CA GLY A 36 12.23 -65.88 10.43
C GLY A 36 11.68 -64.99 11.54
N SER A 37 12.42 -64.86 12.64
CA SER A 37 12.03 -64.01 13.78
C SER A 37 12.28 -62.51 13.54
N TYR A 38 13.07 -62.16 12.52
CA TYR A 38 13.46 -60.80 12.20
C TYR A 38 13.45 -60.57 10.68
N TYR A 39 12.76 -59.51 10.25
CA TYR A 39 12.56 -59.19 8.85
C TYR A 39 13.16 -57.83 8.50
N TYR A 40 13.70 -57.72 7.29
CA TYR A 40 14.18 -56.48 6.68
C TYR A 40 13.44 -56.29 5.38
N GLY A 41 12.66 -55.20 5.28
CA GLY A 41 11.78 -54.94 4.16
C GLY A 41 11.97 -53.54 3.58
N ARG A 42 11.43 -53.36 2.38
CA ARG A 42 11.35 -52.07 1.70
C ARG A 42 9.93 -51.89 1.16
N SER A 43 9.32 -50.73 1.44
CA SER A 43 8.06 -50.31 0.84
C SER A 43 8.27 -48.92 0.21
N GLY A 44 8.12 -48.83 -1.12
CA GLY A 44 8.46 -47.63 -1.88
C GLY A 44 9.92 -47.18 -1.67
N THR A 45 10.12 -46.00 -1.08
CA THR A 45 11.45 -45.44 -0.75
C THR A 45 11.87 -45.66 0.71
N ALA A 46 11.00 -46.25 1.54
CA ALA A 46 11.26 -46.45 2.97
C ALA A 46 11.80 -47.86 3.25
N TYR A 47 12.76 -47.94 4.17
CA TYR A 47 13.30 -49.17 4.74
C TYR A 47 12.71 -49.39 6.13
N TYR A 48 12.34 -50.62 6.44
CA TYR A 48 11.88 -50.99 7.77
C TYR A 48 12.47 -52.35 8.18
N SER A 49 12.70 -52.52 9.47
CA SER A 49 13.29 -53.72 10.03
C SER A 49 12.85 -53.92 11.46
N GLY A 50 12.57 -55.16 11.83
CA GLY A 50 12.08 -55.46 13.17
C GLY A 50 11.80 -56.93 13.36
N SER A 51 11.37 -57.30 14.57
CA SER A 51 10.85 -58.63 14.76
C SER A 51 9.56 -58.79 13.96
N THR A 52 9.35 -59.96 13.36
CA THR A 52 8.16 -60.22 12.52
C THR A 52 6.87 -59.94 13.29
N LYS A 53 6.84 -60.28 14.58
CA LYS A 53 5.71 -60.04 15.47
C LYS A 53 5.44 -58.56 15.73
N ASP A 54 6.49 -57.76 15.94
CA ASP A 54 6.35 -56.33 16.19
C ASP A 54 5.93 -55.60 14.90
N LEU A 55 6.48 -56.01 13.75
CA LEU A 55 6.12 -55.46 12.45
C LEU A 55 4.64 -55.71 12.11
N LEU A 56 4.15 -56.94 12.30
CA LEU A 56 2.72 -57.25 12.06
C LEU A 56 1.82 -56.40 12.97
N ARG A 57 2.20 -56.22 14.24
CA ARG A 57 1.46 -55.33 15.15
C ARG A 57 1.48 -53.87 14.70
N GLU A 58 2.61 -53.38 14.18
CA GLU A 58 2.71 -52.03 13.63
C GLU A 58 1.86 -51.87 12.36
N PHE A 59 1.80 -52.91 11.52
CA PHE A 59 1.01 -52.93 10.29
C PHE A 59 -0.49 -52.84 10.62
N GLU A 60 -0.98 -53.70 11.50
CA GLU A 60 -2.37 -53.68 11.98
C GLU A 60 -2.76 -52.30 12.54
N LEU A 61 -1.88 -51.69 13.33
CA LEU A 61 -2.11 -50.35 13.89
C LEU A 61 -2.14 -49.27 12.80
N ALA A 62 -1.27 -49.36 11.81
CA ALA A 62 -1.20 -48.40 10.70
C ALA A 62 -2.44 -48.49 9.81
N GLU A 63 -2.87 -49.68 9.43
CA GLU A 63 -4.05 -49.95 8.60
C GLU A 63 -5.34 -49.51 9.29
N ARG A 64 -5.48 -49.83 10.58
CA ARG A 64 -6.60 -49.37 11.40
C ARG A 64 -6.65 -47.85 11.49
N ARG A 65 -5.50 -47.21 11.77
CA ARG A 65 -5.42 -45.76 11.88
C ARG A 65 -5.74 -45.09 10.54
N PHE A 66 -5.15 -45.57 9.45
CA PHE A 66 -5.43 -45.05 8.11
C PHE A 66 -6.92 -45.15 7.77
N THR A 67 -7.51 -46.33 7.97
CA THR A 67 -8.93 -46.56 7.72
C THR A 67 -9.78 -45.61 8.54
N GLN A 68 -9.49 -45.45 9.83
CA GLN A 68 -10.18 -44.53 10.73
C GLN A 68 -10.09 -43.07 10.24
N GLU A 69 -8.89 -42.58 9.89
CA GLU A 69 -8.68 -41.22 9.41
C GLU A 69 -9.46 -40.95 8.11
N ILE A 70 -9.45 -41.91 7.19
CA ILE A 70 -10.14 -41.80 5.90
C ILE A 70 -11.66 -41.75 6.08
N VAL A 71 -12.25 -42.60 6.94
CA VAL A 71 -13.72 -42.65 7.14
C VAL A 71 -14.25 -41.64 8.16
N THR A 72 -13.38 -41.01 8.96
CA THR A 72 -13.78 -39.94 9.88
C THR A 72 -13.47 -38.53 9.36
N GLY A 73 -12.48 -38.41 8.48
CA GLY A 73 -12.05 -37.15 7.88
C GLY A 73 -12.47 -37.02 6.42
N PHE A 74 -11.66 -37.59 5.53
CA PHE A 74 -11.70 -37.29 4.09
C PHE A 74 -13.00 -37.72 3.39
N LEU A 75 -13.42 -38.97 3.55
CA LEU A 75 -14.59 -39.50 2.80
C LEU A 75 -15.92 -38.87 3.22
N PRO A 76 -16.18 -38.57 4.51
CA PRO A 76 -17.38 -37.84 4.90
C PRO A 76 -17.43 -36.40 4.38
N GLN A 77 -16.30 -35.70 4.32
CA GLN A 77 -16.24 -34.33 3.78
C GLN A 77 -16.61 -34.29 2.29
N LEU A 78 -16.33 -35.36 1.55
CA LEU A 78 -16.72 -35.54 0.16
C LEU A 78 -18.15 -36.06 -0.01
N GLY A 79 -18.87 -36.34 1.08
CA GLY A 79 -20.21 -36.92 1.03
C GLY A 79 -20.26 -38.37 0.54
N LEU A 80 -19.14 -39.10 0.58
CA LEU A 80 -19.05 -40.50 0.17
C LEU A 80 -19.41 -41.47 1.30
N PHE A 81 -19.27 -41.01 2.55
CA PHE A 81 -19.58 -41.77 3.75
C PHE A 81 -20.40 -40.93 4.72
N ASP A 82 -21.40 -41.55 5.34
CA ASP A 82 -22.08 -41.00 6.50
C ASP A 82 -21.46 -41.56 7.78
N ARG A 83 -21.44 -40.73 8.82
CA ARG A 83 -21.02 -41.11 10.17
C ARG A 83 -22.23 -41.11 11.10
N GLY A 84 -22.37 -42.18 11.87
CA GLY A 84 -23.41 -42.35 12.88
C GLY A 84 -22.81 -42.80 14.21
N THR A 85 -23.67 -42.86 15.23
CA THR A 85 -23.29 -43.41 16.53
C THR A 85 -24.25 -44.50 17.01
N ILE A 86 -23.71 -45.56 17.62
CA ILE A 86 -24.48 -46.57 18.34
C ILE A 86 -24.42 -46.26 19.83
N GLY A 87 -25.60 -46.11 20.48
CA GLY A 87 -25.70 -45.88 21.92
C GLY A 87 -24.97 -44.64 22.44
N GLY A 88 -24.63 -43.69 21.57
CA GLY A 88 -23.90 -42.47 21.90
C GLY A 88 -22.39 -42.63 22.11
N GLN A 89 -21.81 -43.82 21.91
CA GLN A 89 -20.37 -44.07 22.15
C GLN A 89 -19.65 -44.81 21.01
N GLY A 90 -20.30 -45.68 20.24
CA GLY A 90 -19.70 -46.36 19.10
C GLY A 90 -19.75 -45.51 17.83
N ASN A 91 -18.70 -45.52 16.98
CA ASN A 91 -18.74 -44.92 15.65
C ASN A 91 -19.15 -45.98 14.62
N VAL A 92 -20.21 -45.70 13.88
CA VAL A 92 -20.59 -46.50 12.70
C VAL A 92 -20.52 -45.65 11.45
N PHE A 93 -20.27 -46.33 10.35
CA PHE A 93 -20.07 -45.72 9.05
C PHE A 93 -21.00 -46.36 8.03
N ARG A 94 -21.41 -45.59 7.03
CA ARG A 94 -22.26 -46.07 5.96
C ARG A 94 -21.82 -45.46 4.66
N LEU A 95 -21.64 -46.30 3.65
CA LEU A 95 -21.37 -45.85 2.28
C LEU A 95 -22.62 -45.16 1.70
N THR A 96 -22.47 -43.92 1.26
CA THR A 96 -23.58 -43.15 0.66
C THR A 96 -23.82 -43.62 -0.78
N PRO A 97 -24.99 -43.33 -1.38
CA PRO A 97 -25.23 -43.66 -2.79
C PRO A 97 -24.18 -43.08 -3.76
N PRO A 98 -23.72 -41.81 -3.60
CA PRO A 98 -22.58 -41.30 -4.36
C PRO A 98 -21.26 -42.06 -4.11
N GLY A 99 -20.98 -42.42 -2.85
CA GLY A 99 -19.81 -43.20 -2.48
C GLY A 99 -19.79 -44.58 -3.13
N GLN A 100 -20.95 -45.26 -3.17
CA GLN A 100 -21.07 -46.55 -3.83
C GLN A 100 -20.83 -46.44 -5.33
N ALA A 101 -21.47 -45.49 -6.00
CA ALA A 101 -21.30 -45.27 -7.43
C ALA A 101 -19.83 -45.00 -7.80
N LEU A 102 -19.12 -44.20 -6.98
CA LEU A 102 -17.69 -43.97 -7.16
C LEU A 102 -16.87 -45.26 -7.04
N LEU A 103 -17.17 -46.11 -6.05
CA LEU A 103 -16.45 -47.36 -5.82
C LEU A 103 -16.77 -48.45 -6.86
N THR A 104 -17.97 -48.44 -7.44
CA THR A 104 -18.39 -49.40 -8.47
C THR A 104 -18.09 -48.93 -9.89
N GLY A 105 -17.65 -47.68 -10.06
CA GLY A 105 -17.46 -47.08 -11.38
C GLY A 105 -18.79 -46.79 -12.10
N GLU A 106 -19.90 -46.74 -11.36
CA GLU A 106 -21.22 -46.40 -11.89
C GLU A 106 -21.45 -44.88 -11.82
N ASP A 107 -22.34 -44.35 -12.67
CA ASP A 107 -22.73 -42.94 -12.59
C ASP A 107 -23.52 -42.68 -11.30
N ALA A 108 -22.97 -41.82 -10.44
CA ALA A 108 -23.65 -41.40 -9.22
C ALA A 108 -24.95 -40.67 -9.57
N ARG A 109 -26.10 -41.18 -9.08
CA ARG A 109 -27.34 -40.41 -9.07
C ARG A 109 -27.18 -39.27 -8.08
N LEU A 110 -26.77 -38.11 -8.58
CA LEU A 110 -26.71 -36.87 -7.81
C LEU A 110 -28.13 -36.50 -7.32
N PRO A 111 -28.25 -35.75 -6.19
CA PRO A 111 -29.52 -35.26 -5.70
C PRO A 111 -30.34 -34.58 -6.81
N ALA A 112 -31.67 -34.63 -6.68
CA ALA A 112 -32.60 -34.05 -7.65
C ALA A 112 -32.21 -32.61 -8.03
N PRO A 113 -32.43 -32.20 -9.30
CA PRO A 113 -31.99 -30.90 -9.79
C PRO A 113 -32.51 -29.77 -8.92
N GLU A 114 -31.60 -28.85 -8.58
CA GLU A 114 -31.85 -27.65 -7.79
C GLU A 114 -32.92 -26.81 -8.50
N SER A 115 -34.15 -26.82 -7.99
CA SER A 115 -35.31 -26.13 -8.55
C SER A 115 -35.47 -24.70 -8.03
N GLY A 116 -34.41 -24.17 -7.40
CA GLY A 116 -34.42 -22.83 -6.83
C GLY A 116 -34.68 -21.75 -7.90
N LYS A 117 -35.44 -20.72 -7.51
CA LYS A 117 -35.85 -19.63 -8.40
C LYS A 117 -35.26 -18.31 -7.94
N LEU A 118 -34.86 -17.47 -8.89
CA LEU A 118 -34.44 -16.10 -8.62
C LEU A 118 -35.54 -15.11 -9.02
N VAL A 119 -35.91 -14.23 -8.10
CA VAL A 119 -36.83 -13.10 -8.36
C VAL A 119 -36.08 -11.80 -8.13
N VAL A 120 -35.89 -11.03 -9.20
CA VAL A 120 -35.29 -9.70 -9.14
C VAL A 120 -36.41 -8.65 -9.09
N GLN A 121 -36.43 -7.85 -8.04
CA GLN A 121 -37.45 -6.83 -7.83
C GLN A 121 -36.99 -5.45 -8.33
N PRO A 122 -37.94 -4.57 -8.73
CA PRO A 122 -37.62 -3.17 -9.06
C PRO A 122 -36.95 -2.39 -7.92
N SER A 123 -37.05 -2.87 -6.68
CA SER A 123 -36.38 -2.32 -5.49
C SER A 123 -34.89 -2.66 -5.39
N PHE A 124 -34.33 -3.36 -6.38
CA PHE A 124 -32.98 -3.95 -6.38
C PHE A 124 -32.78 -5.09 -5.37
N GLN A 125 -33.87 -5.59 -4.78
CA GLN A 125 -33.82 -6.82 -4.00
C GLN A 125 -33.83 -8.03 -4.93
N VAL A 126 -33.00 -9.02 -4.59
CA VAL A 126 -32.92 -10.30 -5.28
C VAL A 126 -33.28 -11.38 -4.28
N LEU A 127 -34.36 -12.10 -4.55
CA LEU A 127 -34.84 -13.20 -3.71
C LEU A 127 -34.51 -14.52 -4.39
N ALA A 128 -33.71 -15.35 -3.73
CA ALA A 128 -33.42 -16.70 -4.15
C ALA A 128 -34.27 -17.67 -3.31
N LEU A 129 -35.25 -18.32 -3.93
CA LEU A 129 -36.30 -19.09 -3.26
C LEU A 129 -36.15 -20.59 -3.55
N GLY A 130 -36.34 -21.44 -2.54
CA GLY A 130 -36.27 -22.90 -2.69
C GLY A 130 -34.84 -23.46 -2.55
N PRO A 131 -34.60 -24.71 -2.96
CA PRO A 131 -33.27 -25.34 -2.91
C PRO A 131 -32.40 -24.77 -4.04
N VAL A 132 -31.92 -23.54 -3.85
CA VAL A 132 -31.01 -22.85 -4.77
C VAL A 132 -29.61 -23.42 -4.60
N SER A 133 -28.91 -23.62 -5.71
CA SER A 133 -27.57 -24.17 -5.67
C SER A 133 -26.58 -23.31 -4.89
N LEU A 134 -25.68 -23.97 -4.17
CA LEU A 134 -24.57 -23.28 -3.50
C LEU A 134 -23.68 -22.55 -4.51
N ALA A 135 -23.48 -23.12 -5.70
CA ALA A 135 -22.72 -22.48 -6.77
C ALA A 135 -23.36 -21.14 -7.21
N TRP A 136 -24.69 -21.10 -7.27
CA TRP A 136 -25.44 -19.89 -7.63
C TRP A 136 -25.46 -18.86 -6.52
N LEU A 137 -25.62 -19.29 -5.27
CA LEU A 137 -25.50 -18.40 -4.11
C LEU A 137 -24.09 -17.77 -4.05
N ALA A 138 -23.04 -18.56 -4.32
CA ALA A 138 -21.67 -18.07 -4.39
C ALA A 138 -21.46 -17.08 -5.54
N ARG A 139 -22.10 -17.30 -6.70
CA ARG A 139 -22.08 -16.33 -7.81
C ARG A 139 -22.79 -15.02 -7.45
N LEU A 140 -23.95 -15.08 -6.77
CA LEU A 140 -24.66 -13.89 -6.30
C LEU A 140 -23.81 -13.07 -5.31
N ASP A 141 -23.06 -13.73 -4.41
CA ASP A 141 -22.16 -13.04 -3.47
C ASP A 141 -21.06 -12.22 -4.16
N LEU A 142 -20.75 -12.47 -5.44
CA LEU A 142 -19.76 -11.69 -6.19
C LEU A 142 -20.25 -10.28 -6.54
N PHE A 143 -21.56 -10.09 -6.70
CA PHE A 143 -22.12 -8.84 -7.25
C PHE A 143 -23.36 -8.32 -6.52
N ALA A 144 -23.87 -9.05 -5.53
CA ALA A 144 -24.98 -8.64 -4.69
C ALA A 144 -24.63 -8.83 -3.20
N GLU A 145 -25.19 -7.97 -2.34
CA GLU A 145 -24.97 -8.04 -0.91
C GLU A 145 -26.05 -8.89 -0.22
N ARG A 146 -25.63 -9.98 0.44
CA ARG A 146 -26.54 -10.86 1.19
C ARG A 146 -27.10 -10.14 2.42
N GLN A 147 -28.42 -9.99 2.45
CA GLN A 147 -29.16 -9.33 3.53
C GLN A 147 -29.71 -10.35 4.53
N GLN A 148 -30.22 -11.49 4.05
CA GLN A 148 -30.82 -12.55 4.88
C GLN A 148 -30.51 -13.93 4.33
N ALA A 149 -30.42 -14.92 5.22
CA ALA A 149 -30.15 -16.32 4.90
C ALA A 149 -31.01 -17.23 5.79
N ASP A 150 -32.15 -17.68 5.26
CA ASP A 150 -33.05 -18.61 5.92
C ASP A 150 -33.04 -19.99 5.24
N ARG A 151 -33.56 -21.02 5.93
CA ARG A 151 -33.52 -22.43 5.49
C ARG A 151 -34.18 -22.72 4.12
N GLY A 152 -34.90 -21.77 3.52
CA GLY A 152 -35.51 -21.93 2.20
C GLY A 152 -35.57 -20.65 1.36
N ALA A 153 -34.94 -19.56 1.82
CA ALA A 153 -34.93 -18.29 1.10
C ALA A 153 -33.69 -17.46 1.46
N PHE A 154 -33.08 -16.85 0.45
CA PHE A 154 -32.00 -15.89 0.61
C PHE A 154 -32.40 -14.56 -0.01
N ALA A 155 -32.15 -13.48 0.72
CA ALA A 155 -32.38 -12.14 0.21
C ALA A 155 -31.04 -11.44 -0.01
N TYR A 156 -30.87 -10.84 -1.19
CA TYR A 156 -29.73 -10.02 -1.54
C TYR A 156 -30.19 -8.65 -2.01
N ARG A 157 -29.25 -7.71 -2.05
CA ARG A 157 -29.44 -6.38 -2.58
C ARG A 157 -28.37 -6.05 -3.62
N LEU A 158 -28.81 -5.61 -4.79
CA LEU A 158 -27.95 -4.98 -5.78
C LEU A 158 -27.76 -3.51 -5.39
N SER A 159 -26.52 -3.05 -5.39
CA SER A 159 -26.18 -1.65 -5.17
C SER A 159 -25.09 -1.23 -6.13
N ARG A 160 -24.93 0.08 -6.29
CA ARG A 160 -23.80 0.63 -7.05
C ARG A 160 -22.47 0.11 -6.53
N ASP A 161 -22.31 0.03 -5.22
CA ASP A 161 -21.08 -0.43 -4.57
C ASP A 161 -20.84 -1.93 -4.76
N SER A 162 -21.90 -2.75 -4.72
CA SER A 162 -21.77 -4.20 -4.97
C SER A 162 -21.34 -4.48 -6.41
N ILE A 163 -21.91 -3.77 -7.37
CA ILE A 163 -21.55 -3.87 -8.80
C ILE A 163 -20.14 -3.32 -9.05
N TYR A 164 -19.77 -2.19 -8.42
CA TYR A 164 -18.42 -1.66 -8.50
C TYR A 164 -17.38 -2.67 -8.00
N ARG A 165 -17.64 -3.34 -6.86
CA ARG A 165 -16.75 -4.39 -6.35
C ARG A 165 -16.62 -5.56 -7.32
N ALA A 166 -17.73 -5.99 -7.92
CA ALA A 166 -17.74 -7.06 -8.91
C ALA A 166 -16.85 -6.73 -10.13
N GLN A 167 -16.98 -5.51 -10.66
CA GLN A 167 -16.16 -5.04 -11.78
C GLN A 167 -14.67 -4.99 -11.43
N GLN A 168 -14.32 -4.58 -10.20
CA GLN A 168 -12.91 -4.61 -9.75
C GLN A 168 -12.33 -6.03 -9.67
N MET A 169 -13.19 -7.04 -9.55
CA MET A 169 -12.80 -8.46 -9.59
C MET A 169 -12.82 -9.05 -11.01
N GLY A 170 -13.14 -8.23 -12.03
CA GLY A 170 -13.18 -8.63 -13.44
C GLY A 170 -14.53 -9.18 -13.91
N LEU A 171 -15.61 -9.02 -13.12
CA LEU A 171 -16.95 -9.41 -13.53
C LEU A 171 -17.67 -8.22 -14.18
N GLU A 172 -17.90 -8.31 -15.49
CA GLU A 172 -18.45 -7.21 -16.27
C GLU A 172 -19.98 -7.10 -16.13
N VAL A 173 -20.54 -5.90 -16.27
CA VAL A 173 -21.99 -5.67 -16.14
C VAL A 173 -22.84 -6.53 -17.09
N PRO A 174 -22.45 -6.76 -18.37
CA PRO A 174 -23.16 -7.69 -19.24
C PRO A 174 -23.17 -9.13 -18.72
N GLU A 175 -22.10 -9.56 -18.04
CA GLU A 175 -22.02 -10.90 -17.43
C GLU A 175 -22.94 -10.98 -16.21
N VAL A 176 -22.93 -9.96 -15.33
CA VAL A 176 -23.87 -9.85 -14.20
C VAL A 176 -25.32 -9.92 -14.68
N THR A 177 -25.64 -9.18 -15.75
CA THR A 177 -26.99 -9.15 -16.32
C THR A 177 -27.39 -10.54 -16.82
N ARG A 178 -26.50 -11.23 -17.55
CA ARG A 178 -26.73 -12.58 -18.05
C ARG A 178 -26.96 -13.59 -16.92
N LEU A 179 -26.15 -13.54 -15.86
CA LEU A 179 -26.28 -14.43 -14.69
C LEU A 179 -27.64 -14.23 -13.98
N LEU A 180 -28.11 -12.98 -13.89
CA LEU A 180 -29.42 -12.67 -13.33
C LEU A 180 -30.56 -13.18 -14.22
N GLU A 181 -30.43 -13.11 -15.55
CA GLU A 181 -31.41 -13.63 -16.52
C GLU A 181 -31.44 -15.16 -16.57
N GLU A 182 -30.29 -15.83 -16.51
CA GLU A 182 -30.18 -17.30 -16.55
C GLU A 182 -30.92 -17.98 -15.39
N MET A 183 -31.02 -17.30 -14.25
CA MET A 183 -31.66 -17.84 -13.04
C MET A 183 -33.07 -17.33 -12.77
N SER A 184 -33.47 -16.25 -13.45
CA SER A 184 -34.79 -15.67 -13.22
C SER A 184 -35.79 -16.25 -14.22
N ASP A 185 -36.89 -16.78 -13.70
CA ASP A 185 -38.02 -17.22 -14.53
C ASP A 185 -38.75 -16.05 -15.20
N VAL A 186 -38.43 -14.81 -14.80
CA VAL A 186 -39.08 -13.58 -15.26
C VAL A 186 -38.01 -12.64 -15.80
N GLU A 187 -38.35 -11.89 -16.84
CA GLU A 187 -37.46 -10.84 -17.35
C GLU A 187 -37.10 -9.83 -16.26
N LEU A 188 -35.84 -9.38 -16.28
CA LEU A 188 -35.35 -8.39 -15.33
C LEU A 188 -36.12 -7.07 -15.48
N PRO A 189 -36.55 -6.44 -14.36
CA PRO A 189 -37.17 -5.12 -14.39
C PRO A 189 -36.32 -4.10 -15.15
N GLN A 190 -36.97 -3.32 -16.02
CA GLN A 190 -36.28 -2.38 -16.91
C GLN A 190 -35.42 -1.35 -16.15
N ASN A 191 -35.88 -0.91 -14.97
CA ASN A 191 -35.14 0.03 -14.12
C ASN A 191 -33.84 -0.59 -13.59
N VAL A 192 -33.86 -1.87 -13.22
CA VAL A 192 -32.67 -2.60 -12.77
C VAL A 192 -31.67 -2.74 -13.91
N ARG A 193 -32.12 -3.16 -15.10
CA ARG A 193 -31.27 -3.26 -16.30
C ARG A 193 -30.59 -1.93 -16.64
N ARG A 194 -31.37 -0.83 -16.65
CA ARG A 194 -30.84 0.52 -16.92
C ARG A 194 -29.80 0.93 -15.87
N SER A 195 -30.11 0.75 -14.59
CA SER A 195 -29.18 1.14 -13.52
C SER A 195 -27.89 0.32 -13.53
N LEU A 196 -27.95 -0.99 -13.83
CA LEU A 196 -26.75 -1.80 -14.01
C LEU A 196 -25.86 -1.24 -15.13
N GLN A 197 -26.44 -0.90 -16.29
CA GLN A 197 -25.71 -0.29 -17.41
C GLN A 197 -25.10 1.07 -17.05
N GLU A 198 -25.86 1.94 -16.37
CA GLU A 198 -25.36 3.24 -15.92
C GLU A 198 -24.21 3.09 -14.92
N TRP A 199 -24.32 2.18 -13.95
CA TRP A 199 -23.25 1.92 -12.99
C TRP A 199 -21.98 1.41 -13.66
N GLY A 200 -22.11 0.54 -14.68
CA GLY A 200 -20.99 0.10 -15.51
C GLY A 200 -20.33 1.25 -16.27
N ALA A 201 -21.11 2.08 -16.97
CA ALA A 201 -20.60 3.20 -17.75
C ALA A 201 -19.90 4.28 -16.90
N HIS A 202 -20.33 4.47 -15.64
CA HIS A 202 -19.69 5.39 -14.72
C HIS A 202 -18.28 4.95 -14.31
N HIS A 203 -17.97 3.65 -14.34
CA HIS A 203 -16.67 3.08 -13.95
C HIS A 203 -15.57 3.31 -15.00
N GLU A 204 -15.91 3.28 -16.29
CA GLU A 204 -14.94 3.37 -17.38
C GLU A 204 -14.36 4.79 -17.61
N ARG A 205 -14.86 5.81 -16.89
CA ARG A 205 -14.47 7.21 -17.10
C ARG A 205 -13.05 7.54 -16.62
N ILE A 206 -12.53 6.79 -15.65
CA ILE A 206 -11.21 7.02 -15.05
C ILE A 206 -10.55 5.67 -14.78
N VAL A 207 -9.45 5.38 -15.50
CA VAL A 207 -8.71 4.12 -15.37
C VAL A 207 -7.34 4.38 -14.75
N PHE A 208 -7.09 3.82 -13.57
CA PHE A 208 -5.76 3.78 -12.98
C PHE A 208 -4.97 2.62 -13.58
N ARG A 209 -3.77 2.90 -14.11
CA ARG A 209 -2.82 1.87 -14.54
C ARG A 209 -1.60 1.91 -13.62
N SER A 210 -1.48 0.89 -12.78
CA SER A 210 -0.34 0.71 -11.87
C SER A 210 0.74 -0.17 -12.51
N GLY A 211 1.98 -0.06 -12.01
CA GLY A 211 3.10 -0.92 -12.45
C GLY A 211 3.50 -0.74 -13.92
N VAL A 212 3.33 0.46 -14.47
CA VAL A 212 3.76 0.79 -15.83
C VAL A 212 5.23 1.23 -15.83
N SER A 213 6.03 0.65 -16.73
CA SER A 213 7.40 1.13 -16.98
C SER A 213 7.39 2.06 -18.20
N LEU A 214 8.05 3.21 -18.06
CA LEU A 214 8.16 4.22 -19.11
C LEU A 214 9.63 4.36 -19.52
N LEU A 215 9.86 4.47 -20.82
CA LEU A 215 11.14 4.91 -21.36
C LEU A 215 11.01 6.39 -21.74
N GLN A 216 11.91 7.23 -21.23
CA GLN A 216 12.01 8.62 -21.63
C GLN A 216 13.37 8.86 -22.29
N ALA A 217 13.34 9.23 -23.57
CA ALA A 217 14.52 9.58 -24.33
C ALA A 217 14.90 11.05 -24.11
N ALA A 218 16.16 11.39 -24.38
CA ALA A 218 16.66 12.77 -24.31
C ALA A 218 15.93 13.70 -25.29
N ASP A 219 15.58 13.18 -26.47
CA ASP A 219 14.87 13.91 -27.52
C ASP A 219 14.01 12.96 -28.37
N ALA A 220 13.22 13.55 -29.27
CA ALA A 220 12.32 12.80 -30.14
C ALA A 220 13.05 11.94 -31.19
N SER A 221 14.22 12.38 -31.65
CA SER A 221 15.01 11.67 -32.65
C SER A 221 15.58 10.37 -32.08
N LEU A 222 16.05 10.41 -30.82
CA LEU A 222 16.52 9.24 -30.10
C LEU A 222 15.38 8.23 -29.88
N LEU A 223 14.18 8.68 -29.47
CA LEU A 223 13.06 7.76 -29.31
C LEU A 223 12.67 7.12 -30.65
N ALA A 224 12.59 7.91 -31.73
CA ALA A 224 12.25 7.40 -33.05
C ALA A 224 13.22 6.31 -33.51
N ARG A 225 14.53 6.51 -33.28
CA ARG A 225 15.57 5.49 -33.55
C ARG A 225 15.34 4.21 -32.73
N LEU A 226 15.11 4.33 -31.43
CA LEU A 226 14.87 3.18 -30.54
C LEU A 226 13.58 2.42 -30.90
N MET A 227 12.57 3.10 -31.43
CA MET A 227 11.32 2.48 -31.88
C MET A 227 11.42 1.84 -33.28
N ALA A 228 12.41 2.23 -34.09
CA ALA A 228 12.67 1.65 -35.40
C ALA A 228 13.60 0.42 -35.34
N GLU A 229 14.50 0.38 -34.35
CA GLU A 229 15.47 -0.70 -34.19
C GLU A 229 14.81 -1.98 -33.61
N PRO A 230 14.86 -3.14 -34.29
CA PRO A 230 14.14 -4.35 -33.87
C PRO A 230 14.45 -4.82 -32.44
N GLN A 231 15.71 -4.67 -32.01
CA GLN A 231 16.18 -5.13 -30.71
C GLN A 231 15.51 -4.37 -29.55
N THR A 232 15.24 -3.07 -29.72
CA THR A 232 14.59 -2.23 -28.69
C THR A 232 13.09 -2.09 -28.93
N ALA A 233 12.65 -2.02 -30.18
CA ALA A 233 11.25 -1.88 -30.57
C ALA A 233 10.37 -3.04 -30.08
N SER A 234 10.92 -4.27 -30.06
CA SER A 234 10.21 -5.45 -29.55
C SER A 234 9.81 -5.34 -28.07
N HIS A 235 10.52 -4.50 -27.30
CA HIS A 235 10.27 -4.25 -25.87
C HIS A 235 9.39 -3.01 -25.62
N LEU A 236 9.16 -2.18 -26.64
CA LEU A 236 8.31 -1.00 -26.56
C LEU A 236 6.89 -1.30 -27.05
N ALA A 237 5.89 -0.77 -26.35
CA ALA A 237 4.49 -0.96 -26.68
C ALA A 237 3.99 0.11 -27.65
N ARG A 238 4.13 1.39 -27.27
CA ARG A 238 3.72 2.54 -28.08
C ARG A 238 4.37 3.83 -27.55
N ALA A 239 4.50 4.84 -28.40
CA ALA A 239 4.82 6.19 -27.97
C ALA A 239 3.63 6.82 -27.23
N LEU A 240 3.89 7.52 -26.13
CA LEU A 240 2.92 8.36 -25.41
C LEU A 240 3.12 9.84 -25.73
N SER A 241 4.34 10.23 -26.07
CA SER A 241 4.73 11.55 -26.56
C SER A 241 5.94 11.42 -27.50
N PRO A 242 6.39 12.49 -28.17
CA PRO A 242 7.55 12.42 -29.06
C PRO A 242 8.84 11.87 -28.41
N ALA A 243 9.01 12.00 -27.09
CA ALA A 243 10.20 11.53 -26.35
C ALA A 243 9.90 10.53 -25.23
N VAL A 244 8.64 10.07 -25.09
CA VAL A 244 8.24 9.09 -24.07
C VAL A 244 7.52 7.90 -24.72
N ALA A 245 7.94 6.68 -24.39
CA ALA A 245 7.26 5.45 -24.79
C ALA A 245 6.91 4.57 -23.60
N LEU A 246 5.82 3.82 -23.75
CA LEU A 246 5.41 2.78 -22.81
C LEU A 246 6.23 1.52 -23.08
N VAL A 247 6.85 0.96 -22.04
CA VAL A 247 7.56 -0.32 -22.09
C VAL A 247 6.56 -1.45 -21.88
N ARG A 248 6.71 -2.55 -22.63
CA ARG A 248 5.86 -3.74 -22.46
C ARG A 248 6.06 -4.35 -21.07
N LYS A 249 4.99 -4.92 -20.51
CA LYS A 249 5.02 -5.56 -19.19
C LYS A 249 6.12 -6.63 -19.15
N GLY A 250 7.03 -6.54 -18.18
CA GLY A 250 8.15 -7.48 -18.01
C GLY A 250 9.34 -7.28 -18.96
N ALA A 251 9.29 -6.31 -19.88
CA ALA A 251 10.35 -6.09 -20.88
C ALA A 251 11.45 -5.10 -20.44
N GLU A 252 11.40 -4.60 -19.21
CA GLU A 252 12.35 -3.59 -18.71
C GLU A 252 13.80 -4.11 -18.67
N LYS A 253 14.05 -5.26 -18.03
CA LYS A 253 15.40 -5.83 -17.95
C LYS A 253 15.98 -6.18 -19.34
N PRO A 254 15.22 -6.85 -20.24
CA PRO A 254 15.67 -7.06 -21.62
C PRO A 254 15.97 -5.76 -22.38
N LEU A 255 15.12 -4.73 -22.22
CA LEU A 255 15.32 -3.43 -22.87
C LEU A 255 16.61 -2.75 -22.37
N VAL A 256 16.87 -2.76 -21.06
CA VAL A 256 18.13 -2.23 -20.51
C VAL A 256 19.33 -2.98 -21.08
N ALA A 257 19.27 -4.31 -21.17
CA ALA A 257 20.35 -5.11 -21.76
C ALA A 257 20.57 -4.79 -23.26
N ALA A 258 19.49 -4.62 -24.02
CA ALA A 258 19.55 -4.24 -25.44
C ALA A 258 20.15 -2.83 -25.63
N LEU A 259 19.82 -1.87 -24.76
CA LEU A 259 20.40 -0.53 -24.78
C LEU A 259 21.91 -0.56 -24.46
N VAL A 260 22.30 -1.28 -23.40
CA VAL A 260 23.72 -1.42 -23.01
C VAL A 260 24.53 -2.11 -24.11
N GLY A 261 23.97 -3.11 -24.79
CA GLY A 261 24.59 -3.75 -25.96
C GLY A 261 24.80 -2.81 -27.16
N GLN A 262 24.18 -1.63 -27.15
CA GLN A 262 24.34 -0.55 -28.15
C GLN A 262 25.11 0.66 -27.58
N ASP A 263 25.87 0.47 -26.49
CA ASP A 263 26.61 1.54 -25.78
C ASP A 263 25.72 2.69 -25.25
N LEU A 264 24.41 2.43 -25.06
CA LEU A 264 23.48 3.34 -24.41
C LEU A 264 23.26 2.88 -22.97
N PHE A 265 23.65 3.72 -22.00
CA PHE A 265 23.57 3.40 -20.57
C PHE A 265 22.39 4.15 -19.93
N PRO A 266 21.18 3.55 -19.86
CA PRO A 266 20.01 4.21 -19.29
C PRO A 266 20.14 4.34 -17.76
N ALA A 267 19.68 5.47 -17.23
CA ALA A 267 19.42 5.59 -15.80
C ALA A 267 18.07 4.95 -15.48
N VAL A 268 18.04 4.08 -14.47
CA VAL A 268 16.78 3.48 -13.98
C VAL A 268 16.37 4.21 -12.72
N SER A 269 15.27 4.95 -12.79
CA SER A 269 14.68 5.65 -11.64
C SER A 269 13.40 4.96 -11.19
N GLY A 270 13.27 4.71 -9.89
CA GLY A 270 12.03 4.20 -9.29
C GLY A 270 10.89 5.21 -9.29
N VAL A 271 9.72 4.76 -8.84
CA VAL A 271 8.49 5.56 -8.71
C VAL A 271 8.51 6.43 -7.44
N ASP A 272 9.44 6.18 -6.53
CA ASP A 272 9.53 6.88 -5.26
C ASP A 272 10.15 8.28 -5.42
N PRO A 273 9.67 9.30 -4.67
CA PRO A 273 10.22 10.64 -4.71
C PRO A 273 11.72 10.73 -4.38
N GLU A 274 12.22 9.78 -3.60
CA GLU A 274 13.63 9.64 -3.20
C GLU A 274 14.53 9.26 -4.39
N ALA A 275 13.97 8.72 -5.48
CA ALA A 275 14.72 8.48 -6.72
C ALA A 275 15.24 9.78 -7.37
N ALA A 276 14.76 10.96 -6.93
CA ALA A 276 15.27 12.26 -7.35
C ALA A 276 16.46 12.75 -6.51
N ASP A 277 16.83 12.07 -5.42
CA ASP A 277 17.95 12.49 -4.58
C ASP A 277 19.28 12.34 -5.34
N LYS A 278 20.27 13.16 -4.97
CA LYS A 278 21.61 13.20 -5.60
C LYS A 278 21.61 13.32 -7.13
N SER A 279 20.55 13.93 -7.67
CA SER A 279 20.31 14.04 -9.11
C SER A 279 20.61 15.42 -9.69
N VAL A 280 21.08 16.37 -8.86
CA VAL A 280 21.52 17.70 -9.32
C VAL A 280 22.89 18.11 -8.81
N LEU A 281 23.55 18.98 -9.57
CA LEU A 281 24.71 19.74 -9.14
C LEU A 281 24.27 21.19 -8.94
N VAL A 282 24.49 21.70 -7.73
CA VAL A 282 24.19 23.08 -7.36
C VAL A 282 25.52 23.82 -7.27
N ARG A 283 25.66 24.91 -8.03
CA ARG A 283 26.88 25.74 -8.03
C ARG A 283 26.74 26.92 -7.07
N GLU A 284 27.86 27.56 -6.78
CA GLU A 284 27.92 28.72 -5.87
C GLU A 284 27.09 29.92 -6.35
N ASP A 285 26.92 30.07 -7.66
CA ASP A 285 26.09 31.11 -8.27
C ASP A 285 24.58 30.84 -8.19
N GLY A 286 24.18 29.74 -7.53
CA GLY A 286 22.79 29.30 -7.42
C GLY A 286 22.27 28.58 -8.66
N SER A 287 23.09 28.34 -9.68
CA SER A 287 22.69 27.53 -10.83
C SER A 287 22.59 26.05 -10.45
N ILE A 288 21.48 25.42 -10.83
CA ILE A 288 21.18 24.02 -10.63
C ILE A 288 21.16 23.32 -11.98
N GLN A 289 21.97 22.28 -12.11
CA GLN A 289 22.04 21.44 -13.31
C GLN A 289 21.65 20.00 -12.96
N ALA A 290 20.70 19.42 -13.69
CA ALA A 290 20.42 18.00 -13.60
C ALA A 290 21.62 17.15 -14.05
N VAL A 291 21.89 16.07 -13.34
CA VAL A 291 22.94 15.09 -13.72
C VAL A 291 22.51 14.31 -14.95
N HIS A 292 21.23 13.98 -15.04
CA HIS A 292 20.66 13.28 -16.18
C HIS A 292 20.08 14.27 -17.19
N ALA A 293 20.33 14.05 -18.48
CA ALA A 293 19.76 14.86 -19.57
C ALA A 293 18.23 14.90 -19.50
N VAL A 294 17.64 13.82 -19.00
CA VAL A 294 16.21 13.71 -18.72
C VAL A 294 15.98 13.65 -17.21
N PRO A 295 15.69 14.79 -16.57
CA PRO A 295 15.36 14.79 -15.14
C PRO A 295 13.99 14.15 -14.91
N SER A 296 13.89 13.33 -13.86
CA SER A 296 12.65 12.65 -13.47
C SER A 296 11.53 13.65 -13.15
N LEU A 297 10.27 13.20 -13.26
CA LEU A 297 9.12 14.04 -12.93
C LEU A 297 9.14 14.51 -11.47
N HIS A 298 9.60 13.64 -10.55
CA HIS A 298 9.78 13.98 -9.14
C HIS A 298 10.82 15.08 -8.95
N LEU A 299 11.96 14.98 -9.67
CA LEU A 299 13.00 16.00 -9.59
C LEU A 299 12.49 17.36 -10.11
N ARG A 300 11.79 17.37 -11.25
CA ARG A 300 11.20 18.59 -11.82
C ARG A 300 10.21 19.23 -10.83
N SER A 301 9.28 18.44 -10.29
CA SER A 301 8.28 18.92 -9.33
C SER A 301 8.90 19.51 -8.06
N ARG A 302 9.94 18.88 -7.51
CA ARG A 302 10.64 19.39 -6.32
C ARG A 302 11.42 20.67 -6.63
N LEU A 303 12.11 20.74 -7.76
CA LEU A 303 12.88 21.94 -8.14
C LEU A 303 12.00 23.12 -8.52
N ASP A 304 10.86 22.91 -9.18
CA ASP A 304 9.93 23.98 -9.56
C ASP A 304 9.34 24.70 -8.32
N GLN A 305 9.35 24.06 -7.15
CA GLN A 305 8.96 24.67 -5.87
C GLN A 305 10.09 25.49 -5.22
N LEU A 306 11.35 25.19 -5.53
CA LEU A 306 12.54 25.76 -4.86
C LEU A 306 13.27 26.81 -5.71
N ALA A 307 13.28 26.63 -7.03
CA ALA A 307 14.09 27.37 -7.97
C ALA A 307 13.28 27.77 -9.21
N GLU A 308 13.75 28.76 -9.94
CA GLU A 308 13.14 29.22 -11.19
C GLU A 308 13.73 28.47 -12.38
N LYS A 309 12.89 28.11 -13.35
CA LYS A 309 13.33 27.38 -14.53
C LYS A 309 14.16 28.31 -15.43
N ALA A 310 15.40 27.92 -15.70
CA ALA A 310 16.34 28.68 -16.54
C ALA A 310 16.57 28.04 -17.92
N GLY A 311 16.05 26.84 -18.16
CA GLY A 311 16.14 26.11 -19.43
C GLY A 311 15.69 24.65 -19.28
N GLU A 312 15.93 23.82 -20.30
CA GLU A 312 15.74 22.37 -20.19
C GLU A 312 16.77 21.75 -19.24
N GLY A 313 16.31 21.13 -18.16
CA GLY A 313 17.18 20.51 -17.15
C GLY A 313 18.04 21.49 -16.34
N ARG A 314 17.71 22.80 -16.39
CA ARG A 314 18.42 23.86 -15.68
C ARG A 314 17.47 24.72 -14.87
N TRP A 315 17.85 24.98 -13.62
CA TRP A 315 17.13 25.86 -12.71
C TRP A 315 18.10 26.87 -12.10
N GLN A 316 17.56 27.96 -11.59
CA GLN A 316 18.30 29.03 -10.93
C GLN A 316 17.64 29.33 -9.59
N LEU A 317 18.43 29.27 -8.52
CA LEU A 317 18.04 29.81 -7.23
C LEU A 317 18.17 31.33 -7.30
N THR A 318 17.07 32.03 -7.01
CA THR A 318 17.02 33.48 -6.97
C THR A 318 16.48 33.92 -5.62
N GLU A 319 16.77 35.16 -5.23
CA GLU A 319 16.18 35.73 -4.01
C GLU A 319 14.65 35.62 -4.02
N LYS A 320 14.02 35.82 -5.19
CA LYS A 320 12.58 35.68 -5.38
C LYS A 320 12.10 34.23 -5.19
N SER A 321 12.83 33.24 -5.69
CA SER A 321 12.47 31.83 -5.52
C SER A 321 12.60 31.40 -4.05
N VAL A 322 13.65 31.87 -3.37
CA VAL A 322 13.93 31.55 -1.96
C VAL A 322 12.95 32.25 -1.03
N ARG A 323 12.58 33.52 -1.28
CA ARG A 323 11.53 34.22 -0.51
C ARG A 323 10.14 33.62 -0.72
N ARG A 324 9.85 33.09 -1.91
CA ARG A 324 8.60 32.35 -2.18
C ARG A 324 8.53 31.08 -1.31
N ALA A 325 9.66 30.41 -1.16
CA ALA A 325 9.78 29.21 -0.35
C ALA A 325 9.95 29.49 1.17
N GLY A 326 10.43 30.69 1.56
CA GLY A 326 10.87 31.00 2.91
C GLY A 326 10.56 32.42 3.39
N GLY A 327 9.92 32.51 4.56
CA GLY A 327 9.71 33.76 5.31
C GLY A 327 9.98 33.59 6.81
N SER A 328 10.65 32.50 7.19
CA SER A 328 11.03 32.22 8.59
C SER A 328 12.20 31.25 8.63
N LYS A 329 12.98 31.30 9.73
CA LYS A 329 14.13 30.41 9.99
C LYS A 329 13.85 28.94 9.70
N GLY A 330 12.69 28.42 10.12
CA GLY A 330 12.32 27.02 9.92
C GLY A 330 12.10 26.65 8.44
N LYS A 331 11.51 27.54 7.64
CA LYS A 331 11.31 27.29 6.21
C LYS A 331 12.63 27.28 5.44
N VAL A 332 13.57 28.16 5.81
CA VAL A 332 14.91 28.19 5.22
C VAL A 332 15.68 26.91 5.52
N LEU A 333 15.62 26.40 6.75
CA LEU A 333 16.29 25.14 7.10
C LEU A 333 15.73 23.95 6.31
N ARG A 334 14.41 23.89 6.11
CA ARG A 334 13.79 22.86 5.24
C ARG A 334 14.24 22.99 3.78
N LEU A 335 14.31 24.20 3.25
CA LEU A 335 14.82 24.44 1.90
C LEU A 335 16.27 23.97 1.75
N LEU A 336 17.13 24.24 2.73
CA LEU A 336 18.52 23.80 2.74
C LEU A 336 18.63 22.27 2.83
N GLU A 337 17.82 21.64 3.69
CA GLU A 337 17.78 20.19 3.82
C GLU A 337 17.34 19.51 2.52
N GLU A 338 16.30 20.04 1.88
CA GLU A 338 15.81 19.52 0.60
C GLU A 338 16.83 19.71 -0.53
N LEU A 339 17.48 20.88 -0.63
CA LEU A 339 18.57 21.09 -1.57
C LEU A 339 19.75 20.16 -1.31
N ALA A 340 20.07 19.87 -0.05
CA ALA A 340 21.15 18.95 0.32
C ALA A 340 20.83 17.51 -0.09
N LYS A 341 19.57 17.06 0.01
CA LYS A 341 19.12 15.74 -0.47
C LYS A 341 19.24 15.62 -1.99
N LEU A 342 18.80 16.66 -2.71
CA LEU A 342 18.82 16.67 -4.18
C LEU A 342 20.25 16.81 -4.74
N HIS A 343 21.11 17.56 -4.05
CA HIS A 343 22.48 17.82 -4.48
C HIS A 343 23.37 16.58 -4.37
N ARG A 344 24.16 16.33 -5.42
CA ARG A 344 25.23 15.34 -5.39
C ARG A 344 26.48 15.94 -4.76
N GLY A 345 26.68 15.66 -3.47
CA GLY A 345 27.84 16.13 -2.70
C GLY A 345 27.43 17.03 -1.52
N THR A 346 28.36 17.82 -1.02
CA THR A 346 28.09 18.83 0.02
C THR A 346 27.79 20.18 -0.60
N LEU A 347 26.73 20.85 -0.15
CA LEU A 347 26.39 22.18 -0.64
C LEU A 347 27.53 23.18 -0.34
N PRO A 348 27.85 24.10 -1.27
CA PRO A 348 28.84 25.14 -1.02
C PRO A 348 28.45 26.06 0.14
N ALA A 349 29.37 26.33 1.07
CA ALA A 349 29.10 27.13 2.27
C ALA A 349 28.67 28.57 1.93
N ASN A 350 29.23 29.16 0.88
CA ASN A 350 28.86 30.50 0.41
C ASN A 350 27.40 30.56 -0.05
N LEU A 351 26.94 29.54 -0.78
CA LEU A 351 25.56 29.43 -1.21
C LEU A 351 24.62 29.26 -0.01
N GLU A 352 24.99 28.44 0.98
CA GLU A 352 24.19 28.26 2.19
C GLU A 352 23.99 29.59 2.93
N ALA A 353 25.05 30.39 3.08
CA ALA A 353 24.98 31.72 3.68
C ALA A 353 24.08 32.67 2.89
N GLN A 354 24.17 32.63 1.55
CA GLN A 354 23.34 33.44 0.66
C GLN A 354 21.85 33.06 0.76
N LEU A 355 21.53 31.77 0.78
CA LEU A 355 20.16 31.28 0.96
C LEU A 355 19.58 31.67 2.33
N LYS A 356 20.40 31.65 3.39
CA LYS A 356 20.01 32.15 4.72
C LYS A 356 19.69 33.65 4.71
N ALA A 357 20.50 34.45 4.02
CA ALA A 357 20.26 35.88 3.87
C ALA A 357 18.96 36.15 3.10
N TRP A 358 18.78 35.53 1.92
CA TRP A 358 17.58 35.72 1.09
C TRP A 358 16.29 35.24 1.74
N GLY A 359 16.33 34.14 2.49
CA GLY A 359 15.15 33.53 3.12
C GLY A 359 14.75 34.14 4.48
N GLY A 360 15.41 35.20 4.93
CA GLY A 360 15.10 35.86 6.21
C GLY A 360 15.46 35.01 7.44
N TYR A 361 16.47 34.15 7.33
CA TYR A 361 16.90 33.26 8.44
C TYR A 361 17.31 34.04 9.70
N TYR A 362 17.95 35.19 9.51
CA TYR A 362 18.46 36.04 10.59
C TYR A 362 17.39 36.97 11.20
N GLY A 363 16.17 36.95 10.66
CA GLY A 363 15.08 37.80 11.11
C GLY A 363 15.25 39.27 10.68
N SER A 364 14.50 40.14 11.36
CA SER A 364 14.56 41.59 11.21
C SER A 364 15.24 42.21 12.42
N ALA A 365 16.16 43.14 12.21
CA ALA A 365 16.69 44.01 13.25
C ALA A 365 16.01 45.38 13.16
N ALA A 366 15.61 45.93 14.30
CA ALA A 366 15.25 47.34 14.43
C ALA A 366 16.47 48.09 14.93
N ALA A 367 16.80 49.21 14.29
CA ALA A 367 17.81 50.13 14.75
C ALA A 367 17.11 51.42 15.16
N GLU A 368 17.33 51.87 16.40
CA GLU A 368 16.78 53.10 16.95
C GLU A 368 17.91 53.91 17.59
N THR A 369 17.90 55.21 17.37
CA THR A 369 18.84 56.13 18.01
C THR A 369 18.28 56.52 19.37
N LEU A 370 18.84 55.98 20.44
CA LEU A 370 18.45 56.31 21.82
C LEU A 370 19.38 57.38 22.39
N THR A 371 18.80 58.41 23.03
CA THR A 371 19.58 59.34 23.84
C THR A 371 19.66 58.80 25.26
N LEU A 372 20.87 58.55 25.73
CA LEU A 372 21.15 58.07 27.09
C LEU A 372 21.56 59.24 27.98
N LEU A 373 20.85 59.43 29.09
CA LEU A 373 21.20 60.36 30.16
C LEU A 373 21.80 59.59 31.33
N GLN A 374 23.01 59.97 31.75
CA GLN A 374 23.67 59.40 32.92
C GLN A 374 23.47 60.29 34.14
N PHE A 375 22.98 59.67 35.20
CA PHE A 375 22.82 60.29 36.52
C PHE A 375 23.99 59.91 37.42
N HIS A 376 24.19 60.69 38.47
CA HIS A 376 25.28 60.48 39.43
C HIS A 376 25.18 59.12 40.13
N ASP A 377 23.97 58.72 40.53
CA ASP A 377 23.67 57.45 41.17
C ASP A 377 22.25 56.96 40.83
N GLN A 378 21.97 55.70 41.18
CA GLN A 378 20.71 55.04 40.86
C GLN A 378 19.55 55.60 41.69
N GLU A 379 19.82 56.05 42.93
CA GLU A 379 18.81 56.60 43.83
C GLU A 379 18.23 57.91 43.27
N ALA A 380 19.07 58.81 42.74
CA ALA A 380 18.64 60.05 42.11
C ALA A 380 17.78 59.80 40.86
N LEU A 381 18.12 58.78 40.05
CA LEU A 381 17.32 58.38 38.90
C LEU A 381 15.95 57.84 39.33
N ASP A 382 15.91 57.00 40.37
CA ASP A 382 14.68 56.41 40.87
C ASP A 382 13.76 57.46 41.53
N GLU A 383 14.32 58.49 42.16
CA GLU A 383 13.57 59.63 42.71
C GLU A 383 12.99 60.52 41.60
N LEU A 384 13.77 60.85 40.57
CA LEU A 384 13.30 61.67 39.43
C LEU A 384 12.22 60.95 38.60
N ARG A 385 12.25 59.62 38.54
CA ARG A 385 11.21 58.84 37.85
C ARG A 385 9.86 58.85 38.58
N GLN A 386 9.84 59.15 39.88
CA GLN A 386 8.60 59.30 40.64
C GLN A 386 7.91 60.65 40.39
N GLN A 387 8.59 61.58 39.71
CA GLN A 387 8.02 62.89 39.35
C GLN A 387 7.07 62.76 38.14
N PRO A 388 5.81 63.19 38.25
CA PRO A 388 4.81 63.04 37.18
C PRO A 388 5.19 63.69 35.85
N GLU A 389 5.97 64.78 35.89
CA GLU A 389 6.42 65.52 34.70
C GLU A 389 7.55 64.80 33.93
N LEU A 390 8.36 63.97 34.59
CA LEU A 390 9.53 63.28 34.02
C LEU A 390 9.31 61.79 33.78
N GLN A 391 8.38 61.17 34.52
CA GLN A 391 8.00 59.76 34.38
C GLN A 391 7.72 59.30 32.93
N PRO A 392 6.99 60.05 32.06
CA PRO A 392 6.71 59.59 30.71
C PRO A 392 7.92 59.64 29.76
N TYR A 393 9.00 60.35 30.14
CA TYR A 393 10.15 60.58 29.28
C TYR A 393 11.41 59.82 29.69
N LEU A 394 11.52 59.36 30.94
CA LEU A 394 12.67 58.62 31.46
C LEU A 394 12.39 57.12 31.51
N ALA A 395 12.78 56.38 30.47
CA ALA A 395 12.75 54.93 30.48
C ALA A 395 14.04 54.38 31.11
N PRO A 396 13.98 53.54 32.15
CA PRO A 396 15.19 53.02 32.81
C PRO A 396 15.99 52.12 31.85
N PHE A 397 17.30 52.31 31.80
CA PHE A 397 18.21 51.49 31.00
C PHE A 397 19.28 50.87 31.89
N SER A 398 19.16 49.58 32.17
CA SER A 398 20.09 48.87 33.03
C SER A 398 21.37 48.49 32.27
N ALA A 399 22.43 49.31 32.40
CA ALA A 399 23.77 48.98 31.91
C ALA A 399 24.77 48.86 33.07
N GLY A 400 24.63 47.81 33.88
CA GLY A 400 25.49 47.55 35.03
C GLY A 400 25.27 48.54 36.18
N ASN A 401 26.35 49.03 36.80
CA ASN A 401 26.31 49.93 37.96
C ASN A 401 26.12 51.43 37.61
N ARG A 402 25.79 51.76 36.36
CA ARG A 402 25.58 53.13 35.91
C ARG A 402 24.09 53.45 35.86
N ALA A 403 23.70 54.57 36.47
CA ALA A 403 22.33 55.06 36.44
C ALA A 403 22.05 55.75 35.09
N LEU A 404 21.43 55.03 34.15
CA LEU A 404 21.12 55.51 32.81
C LEU A 404 19.62 55.52 32.56
N ALA A 405 19.14 56.59 31.90
CA ALA A 405 17.79 56.67 31.36
C ALA A 405 17.83 56.89 29.85
N VAL A 406 16.92 56.22 29.14
CA VAL A 406 16.63 56.44 27.72
C VAL A 406 15.55 57.52 27.62
N VAL A 407 15.81 58.50 26.75
CA VAL A 407 14.87 59.58 26.42
C VAL A 407 14.65 59.61 24.91
N PRO A 408 13.41 59.84 24.42
CA PRO A 408 13.14 60.10 23.01
C PRO A 408 13.94 61.30 22.50
N GLY A 409 14.66 61.14 21.39
CA GLY A 409 15.59 62.16 20.88
C GLY A 409 14.92 63.50 20.52
N ASP A 410 13.65 63.47 20.09
CA ASP A 410 12.82 64.64 19.78
C ASP A 410 12.35 65.40 21.03
N LYS A 411 12.39 64.76 22.20
CA LYS A 411 12.01 65.33 23.50
C LYS A 411 13.19 65.68 24.39
N LEU A 412 14.41 65.53 23.88
CA LEU A 412 15.63 65.81 24.62
C LEU A 412 15.68 67.24 25.16
N ALA A 413 15.35 68.25 24.35
CA ALA A 413 15.39 69.66 24.76
C ALA A 413 14.37 69.95 25.88
N GLU A 414 13.15 69.41 25.78
CA GLU A 414 12.11 69.55 26.79
C GLU A 414 12.53 68.87 28.11
N VAL A 415 13.14 67.68 28.03
CA VAL A 415 13.64 66.95 29.20
C VAL A 415 14.85 67.64 29.83
N GLN A 416 15.76 68.24 29.05
CA GLN A 416 16.87 69.04 29.58
C GLN A 416 16.38 70.26 30.35
N GLU A 417 15.35 70.94 29.84
CA GLU A 417 14.73 72.08 30.52
C GLU A 417 14.03 71.66 31.82
N LEU A 418 13.31 70.53 31.80
CA LEU A 418 12.69 69.97 33.01
C LEU A 418 13.76 69.54 34.04
N LEU A 419 14.81 68.82 33.62
CA LEU A 419 15.90 68.43 34.51
C LEU A 419 16.63 69.63 35.12
N ALA A 420 16.79 70.72 34.36
CA ALA A 420 17.35 71.97 34.88
C ALA A 420 16.48 72.59 35.98
N ARG A 421 15.14 72.49 35.89
CA ARG A 421 14.21 72.90 36.96
C ARG A 421 14.36 72.06 38.24
N PHE A 422 14.81 70.81 38.11
CA PHE A 422 15.17 69.93 39.23
C PHE A 422 16.64 70.07 39.67
N GLY A 423 17.38 71.04 39.14
CA GLY A 423 18.78 71.30 39.52
C GLY A 423 19.81 70.37 38.86
N VAL A 424 19.40 69.56 37.89
CA VAL A 424 20.28 68.62 37.18
C VAL A 424 20.80 69.26 35.90
N ALA A 425 22.09 69.60 35.88
CA ALA A 425 22.75 70.11 34.68
C ALA A 425 23.14 68.96 33.74
N THR A 426 22.67 69.01 32.50
CA THR A 426 23.05 68.05 31.46
C THR A 426 24.28 68.54 30.70
N ARG A 427 25.18 67.63 30.32
CA ARG A 427 26.35 67.91 29.48
C ARG A 427 26.28 67.06 28.21
N GLU A 428 26.78 67.58 27.10
CA GLU A 428 26.91 66.80 25.88
C GLU A 428 28.06 65.79 26.01
N GLY A 429 27.71 64.50 25.97
CA GLY A 429 28.65 63.38 26.02
C GLY A 429 28.60 62.59 27.33
N LEU A 430 28.64 61.27 27.22
CA LEU A 430 28.83 60.36 28.36
C LEU A 430 30.32 60.33 28.68
N THR A 431 30.77 61.05 29.70
CA THR A 431 32.15 60.90 30.19
C THR A 431 32.33 59.54 30.89
N GLY A 432 33.48 58.91 30.67
CA GLY A 432 33.89 57.63 31.27
C GLY A 432 33.91 57.68 32.79
#